data_AF-A0A8C1YUL0-F1
#
_entry.id   AF-A0A8C1YUL0-F1
#
_cell.length_a   1.000
_cell.length_b   1.000
_cell.length_c   1.000
_cell.angle_alpha   90.00
_cell.angle_beta   90.00
_cell.angle_gamma   90.00
#
_symmetry.space_group_name_H-M   'P 1'
#
loop_
_entity.id
_entity.type
_entity.pdbx_description
1 polymer ?
#
loop_
_entity_poly.entity_id
_entity_poly.type
_entity_poly.pdbx_seq_one_letter_code
_entity_poly.pdbx_strand_id
1 'polypeptide(L)'
;MKKPNTLKIKNLMKHRKNSKSEAALTSETLLEVDLDAIEGIAYSPGDPQVECQKQKNIGKISAKIKKWQRNSKSPETPTDNAVELDFNGNLEQNRLAEAQQQLLEAEECLFSSKEVTRGKDEEDKLQMDYEIFILRLRLVIQDSFIEDNQETLKSALISIVKEEAQDRRWAEVAADQRPIWRPTRCRQFHDTLLQIIVEQRMKNADEQNNLADNLSTSLKREVFRLGKQVQKDLLRVVRNLRECYPPDFDICRLYARLYHQAFSTRLQEFSRSNISSEECLYILSWIVEYYPKDVLKYKELEEHINSSSLGPLLPEEDLERLEKQYFSYKENEIRKWLSNAFEKEVKKWSDDIEPELMDGYYFSNFALDVLPLVDGAVKDVNTLLSSEDKAWSLLNQLDSFFLSYKTSLEKLIKRNPENIPKTLSANLDNIYQFRDYVQKPEHPFSEDTRTACLSTLADLKNICHKYFLSRIHTELKPLYQKLWTKVWFAGHSEVVEELVKELENYIENFKELKPVCREELLAELHVEVMVEYVRRMMKRKLKLKDRATRSSC
;
A
#
# COMPACT_ATOMS: atom_id res chain seq x y z
N MET A 1 -5.63 16.67 -29.77
CA MET A 1 -5.57 15.19 -29.71
C MET A 1 -4.13 14.75 -29.56
N LYS A 2 -3.70 14.40 -28.34
CA LYS A 2 -2.35 13.87 -28.03
C LYS A 2 -2.53 12.59 -27.19
N LYS A 3 -1.85 11.52 -27.60
CA LYS A 3 -1.85 10.19 -26.98
C LYS A 3 -1.18 10.23 -25.58
N PRO A 4 -1.56 9.35 -24.64
CA PRO A 4 -0.90 9.24 -23.34
C PRO A 4 0.39 8.42 -23.44
N ASN A 5 1.47 8.92 -22.84
CA ASN A 5 2.74 8.23 -22.69
C ASN A 5 2.64 7.15 -21.59
N THR A 6 2.68 5.87 -21.99
CA THR A 6 3.00 4.76 -21.09
C THR A 6 4.51 4.70 -20.88
N LEU A 7 5.00 5.07 -19.69
CA LEU A 7 6.37 4.80 -19.28
C LEU A 7 6.55 3.27 -19.13
N LYS A 8 7.11 2.65 -20.17
CA LYS A 8 7.65 1.28 -20.10
C LYS A 8 9.02 1.33 -19.44
N ILE A 9 9.25 0.46 -18.47
CA ILE A 9 10.55 0.15 -17.89
C ILE A 9 11.47 -0.34 -19.01
N LYS A 10 12.23 0.59 -19.59
CA LYS A 10 13.39 0.34 -20.45
C LYS A 10 14.44 1.35 -20.06
N ASN A 11 15.36 0.95 -19.20
CA ASN A 11 16.79 1.29 -19.25
C ASN A 11 17.45 0.85 -17.94
N LEU A 12 18.14 -0.28 -17.97
CA LEU A 12 19.27 -0.62 -17.10
C LEU A 12 19.90 -1.90 -17.65
N MET A 13 20.59 -1.82 -18.79
CA MET A 13 21.57 -2.83 -19.24
C MET A 13 22.44 -2.30 -20.38
N LYS A 14 23.70 -1.98 -20.09
CA LYS A 14 24.81 -2.09 -21.04
C LYS A 14 26.04 -2.66 -20.33
N HIS A 15 26.66 -3.65 -20.99
CA HIS A 15 27.83 -4.47 -20.65
C HIS A 15 27.51 -5.77 -19.87
N ARG A 16 27.36 -6.96 -20.50
CA ARG A 16 28.31 -7.88 -21.22
C ARG A 16 29.26 -8.58 -20.23
N LYS A 17 29.46 -9.91 -20.13
CA LYS A 17 29.04 -11.16 -20.80
C LYS A 17 29.41 -12.36 -19.89
N ASN A 18 28.73 -13.49 -20.10
CA ASN A 18 29.14 -14.91 -19.88
C ASN A 18 29.37 -15.45 -18.45
N SER A 19 28.53 -16.42 -18.05
CA SER A 19 28.96 -17.82 -17.92
C SER A 19 27.76 -18.76 -17.77
N LYS A 20 27.81 -19.90 -18.48
CA LYS A 20 26.91 -21.05 -18.38
C LYS A 20 27.08 -21.76 -17.03
N SER A 21 25.99 -22.25 -16.45
CA SER A 21 25.88 -23.63 -15.94
C SER A 21 24.45 -23.90 -15.47
N GLU A 22 23.74 -24.77 -16.21
CA GLU A 22 22.62 -25.54 -15.71
C GLU A 22 23.10 -26.43 -14.56
N ALA A 23 22.40 -26.41 -13.43
CA ALA A 23 22.50 -27.45 -12.42
C ALA A 23 21.07 -27.75 -11.95
N ALA A 24 20.55 -28.88 -12.42
CA ALA A 24 19.31 -29.48 -11.96
C ALA A 24 19.43 -29.78 -10.46
N LEU A 25 18.53 -29.22 -9.65
CA LEU A 25 18.39 -29.57 -8.24
C LEU A 25 17.73 -30.96 -8.15
N THR A 26 18.50 -31.93 -7.68
CA THR A 26 18.12 -33.32 -7.48
C THR A 26 17.14 -33.51 -6.31
N SER A 27 16.12 -34.33 -6.53
CA SER A 27 14.94 -34.63 -5.69
C SER A 27 15.20 -35.30 -4.32
N GLU A 28 16.42 -35.27 -3.79
CA GLU A 28 16.79 -36.10 -2.62
C GLU A 28 16.56 -35.44 -1.25
N THR A 29 16.22 -34.15 -1.17
CA THR A 29 16.10 -33.43 0.12
C THR A 29 14.65 -33.18 0.58
N LEU A 30 13.64 -33.68 -0.14
CA LEU A 30 12.23 -33.28 0.06
C LEU A 30 11.30 -34.34 0.67
N LEU A 31 11.81 -35.50 1.11
CA LEU A 31 10.95 -36.62 1.53
C LEU A 31 11.43 -37.30 2.83
N GLU A 32 11.36 -36.58 3.95
CA GLU A 32 10.99 -37.23 5.21
C GLU A 32 9.45 -37.18 5.30
N VAL A 33 8.81 -38.24 4.83
CA VAL A 33 7.39 -38.48 5.11
C VAL A 33 7.30 -38.82 6.59
N ASP A 34 6.94 -37.83 7.40
CA ASP A 34 6.63 -38.02 8.81
C ASP A 34 5.36 -38.89 8.92
N LEU A 35 5.56 -40.17 9.22
CA LEU A 35 4.50 -41.17 9.34
C LEU A 35 3.54 -40.85 10.50
N ASP A 36 3.96 -40.01 11.47
CA ASP A 36 3.15 -39.63 12.62
C ASP A 36 2.06 -38.60 12.26
N ALA A 37 2.19 -37.90 11.11
CA ALA A 37 1.15 -37.00 10.59
C ALA A 37 -0.05 -37.75 9.94
N ILE A 38 -0.04 -39.08 9.94
CA ILE A 38 -1.10 -39.95 9.38
C ILE A 38 -2.24 -40.18 10.37
N GLU A 39 -2.04 -39.97 11.68
CA GLU A 39 -3.00 -40.36 12.74
C GLU A 39 -4.12 -39.33 13.06
N GLY A 40 -4.42 -38.42 12.15
CA GLY A 40 -5.36 -37.32 12.40
C GLY A 40 -6.87 -37.63 12.31
N ILE A 41 -7.31 -38.88 12.21
CA ILE A 41 -8.74 -39.21 12.11
C ILE A 41 -9.09 -40.44 12.98
N ALA A 42 -9.61 -40.16 14.18
CA ALA A 42 -10.47 -40.97 15.07
C ALA A 42 -10.12 -42.47 15.34
N TYR A 43 -9.84 -42.83 16.60
CA TYR A 43 -10.63 -43.72 17.49
C TYR A 43 -9.82 -44.28 18.69
N SER A 44 -10.57 -44.62 19.76
CA SER A 44 -10.23 -45.04 21.14
C SER A 44 -9.22 -46.20 21.28
N PRO A 45 -8.46 -46.31 22.41
CA PRO A 45 -7.39 -47.30 22.56
C PRO A 45 -7.96 -48.71 22.78
N GLY A 46 -7.47 -49.69 22.02
CA GLY A 46 -7.86 -51.09 22.13
C GLY A 46 -6.84 -52.07 21.54
N ASP A 47 -6.61 -53.14 22.31
CA ASP A 47 -5.95 -54.43 22.03
C ASP A 47 -4.48 -54.45 21.52
N PRO A 48 -3.49 -54.95 22.31
CA PRO A 48 -2.06 -55.01 21.94
C PRO A 48 -1.76 -55.80 20.64
N GLN A 49 -2.68 -56.69 20.25
CA GLN A 49 -2.57 -57.51 19.05
C GLN A 49 -2.86 -56.70 17.76
N VAL A 50 -3.73 -55.69 17.85
CA VAL A 50 -4.02 -54.73 16.77
C VAL A 50 -2.83 -53.78 16.57
N GLU A 51 -2.15 -53.41 17.65
CA GLU A 51 -0.99 -52.51 17.65
C GLU A 51 0.26 -53.16 17.00
N CYS A 52 0.49 -54.45 17.24
CA CYS A 52 1.56 -55.22 16.60
C CYS A 52 1.29 -55.46 15.09
N GLN A 53 0.03 -55.65 14.71
CA GLN A 53 -0.38 -55.75 13.30
C GLN A 53 -0.21 -54.39 12.59
N LYS A 54 -0.59 -53.29 13.24
CA LYS A 54 -0.37 -51.90 12.77
C LYS A 54 1.11 -51.58 12.54
N GLN A 55 2.02 -51.95 13.45
CA GLN A 55 3.46 -51.75 13.28
C GLN A 55 4.06 -52.57 12.11
N LYS A 56 3.58 -53.80 11.89
CA LYS A 56 3.95 -54.59 10.70
C LYS A 56 3.42 -53.96 9.40
N ASN A 57 2.23 -53.35 9.45
CA ASN A 57 1.63 -52.65 8.31
C ASN A 57 2.40 -51.38 7.97
N ILE A 58 2.81 -50.58 8.96
CA ILE A 58 3.68 -49.42 8.79
C ILE A 58 5.02 -49.81 8.11
N GLY A 59 5.63 -50.92 8.53
CA GLY A 59 6.86 -51.42 7.89
C GLY A 59 6.68 -51.83 6.42
N LYS A 60 5.56 -52.48 6.08
CA LYS A 60 5.22 -52.86 4.69
C LYS A 60 4.91 -51.64 3.82
N ILE A 61 4.18 -50.67 4.36
CA ILE A 61 3.85 -49.40 3.71
C ILE A 61 5.14 -48.60 3.44
N SER A 62 6.02 -48.47 4.44
CA SER A 62 7.32 -47.81 4.31
C SER A 62 8.22 -48.45 3.24
N ALA A 63 8.24 -49.79 3.17
CA ALA A 63 8.98 -50.50 2.13
C ALA A 63 8.42 -50.27 0.72
N LYS A 64 7.08 -50.23 0.57
CA LYS A 64 6.42 -49.91 -0.71
C LYS A 64 6.68 -48.47 -1.15
N ILE A 65 6.64 -47.50 -0.22
CA ILE A 65 6.96 -46.09 -0.49
C ILE A 65 8.39 -45.96 -1.05
N LYS A 66 9.38 -46.60 -0.41
CA LYS A 66 10.78 -46.59 -0.88
C LYS A 66 10.94 -47.24 -2.26
N LYS A 67 10.14 -48.26 -2.58
CA LYS A 67 10.15 -48.90 -3.91
C LYS A 67 9.62 -47.94 -4.97
N TRP A 68 8.54 -47.21 -4.69
CA TRP A 68 7.96 -46.27 -5.66
C TRP A 68 8.83 -45.03 -5.88
N GLN A 69 9.52 -44.54 -4.85
CA GLN A 69 10.47 -43.43 -4.97
C GLN A 69 11.66 -43.76 -5.91
N ARG A 70 12.00 -45.04 -6.10
CA ARG A 70 13.07 -45.49 -7.01
C ARG A 70 12.63 -45.63 -8.47
N ASN A 71 11.34 -45.83 -8.73
CA ASN A 71 10.79 -46.11 -10.07
C ASN A 71 10.23 -44.87 -10.78
N SER A 72 10.48 -43.66 -10.29
CA SER A 72 9.99 -42.39 -10.86
C SER A 72 10.70 -41.93 -12.15
N LYS A 73 11.43 -42.81 -12.85
CA LYS A 73 12.06 -42.50 -14.14
C LYS A 73 11.31 -43.19 -15.28
N SER A 74 10.69 -42.36 -16.13
CA SER A 74 10.12 -42.55 -17.48
C SER A 74 9.47 -43.90 -17.85
N PRO A 75 8.25 -43.90 -18.43
CA PRO A 75 7.64 -45.13 -18.93
C PRO A 75 8.33 -45.62 -20.20
N GLU A 76 8.81 -46.85 -20.21
CA GLU A 76 9.20 -47.56 -21.43
C GLU A 76 7.95 -47.82 -22.31
N THR A 77 8.16 -47.77 -23.62
CA THR A 77 7.16 -47.90 -24.69
C THR A 77 6.25 -49.12 -24.55
N PRO A 78 4.97 -49.04 -24.97
CA PRO A 78 4.00 -50.10 -24.77
C PRO A 78 4.26 -51.27 -25.73
N THR A 79 4.52 -52.45 -25.18
CA THR A 79 4.41 -53.71 -25.90
C THR A 79 2.94 -54.13 -25.92
N ASP A 80 2.39 -54.31 -27.12
CA ASP A 80 1.06 -54.87 -27.39
C ASP A 80 0.90 -56.27 -26.79
N ASN A 81 0.47 -56.34 -25.54
CA ASN A 81 -0.26 -57.44 -24.93
C ASN A 81 -0.88 -56.89 -23.63
N ALA A 82 -2.19 -56.66 -23.63
CA ALA A 82 -2.92 -56.22 -22.44
C ALA A 82 -2.99 -57.36 -21.42
N VAL A 83 -1.92 -57.54 -20.65
CA VAL A 83 -1.94 -58.33 -19.42
C VAL A 83 -2.70 -57.51 -18.39
N GLU A 84 -3.83 -58.03 -17.94
CA GLU A 84 -4.60 -57.43 -16.84
C GLU A 84 -3.71 -57.42 -15.58
N LEU A 85 -3.24 -56.23 -15.20
CA LEU A 85 -2.37 -56.05 -14.05
C LEU A 85 -3.19 -56.21 -12.77
N ASP A 86 -2.58 -56.78 -11.74
CA ASP A 86 -3.18 -56.81 -10.41
C ASP A 86 -3.12 -55.41 -9.74
N PHE A 87 -3.76 -55.27 -8.57
CA PHE A 87 -3.83 -53.99 -7.85
C PHE A 87 -2.45 -53.36 -7.61
N ASN A 88 -1.47 -54.17 -7.19
CA ASN A 88 -0.11 -53.68 -6.94
C ASN A 88 0.61 -53.30 -8.24
N GLY A 89 0.43 -54.06 -9.32
CA GLY A 89 0.98 -53.75 -10.63
C GLY A 89 0.43 -52.45 -11.21
N ASN A 90 -0.87 -52.19 -11.06
CA ASN A 90 -1.49 -50.93 -11.46
C ASN A 90 -0.95 -49.74 -10.64
N LEU A 91 -0.78 -49.90 -9.32
CA LEU A 91 -0.17 -48.87 -8.46
C LEU A 91 1.30 -48.58 -8.82
N GLU A 92 2.08 -49.62 -9.12
CA GLU A 92 3.49 -49.47 -9.51
C GLU A 92 3.65 -48.73 -10.84
N GLN A 93 2.67 -48.87 -11.75
CA GLN A 93 2.64 -48.19 -13.04
C GLN A 93 1.84 -46.87 -13.03
N ASN A 94 1.44 -46.36 -11.86
CA ASN A 94 0.65 -45.11 -11.73
C ASN A 94 -0.72 -45.14 -12.43
N ARG A 95 -1.26 -46.33 -12.69
CA ARG A 95 -2.60 -46.57 -13.24
C ARG A 95 -3.63 -46.55 -12.12
N LEU A 96 -3.81 -45.37 -11.54
CA LEU A 96 -4.63 -45.16 -10.34
C LEU A 96 -6.13 -45.39 -10.60
N ALA A 97 -6.64 -45.06 -11.79
CA ALA A 97 -8.04 -45.25 -12.15
C ALA A 97 -8.40 -46.74 -12.26
N GLU A 98 -7.47 -47.55 -12.73
CA GLU A 98 -7.56 -49.00 -12.86
C GLU A 98 -7.38 -49.69 -11.50
N ALA A 99 -6.37 -49.28 -10.70
CA ALA A 99 -6.20 -49.76 -9.34
C ALA A 99 -7.44 -49.47 -8.48
N GLN A 100 -8.01 -48.27 -8.61
CA GLN A 100 -9.23 -47.88 -7.92
C GLN A 100 -10.43 -48.71 -8.36
N GLN A 101 -10.55 -49.02 -9.65
CA GLN A 101 -11.64 -49.86 -10.15
C GLN A 101 -11.63 -51.24 -9.49
N GLN A 102 -10.44 -51.84 -9.35
CA GLN A 102 -10.28 -53.14 -8.68
C GLN A 102 -10.64 -53.08 -7.19
N LEU A 103 -10.34 -51.98 -6.50
CA LEU A 103 -10.75 -51.77 -5.11
C LEU A 103 -12.26 -51.67 -4.96
N LEU A 104 -12.94 -50.95 -5.87
CA LEU A 104 -14.40 -50.84 -5.86
C LEU A 104 -15.05 -52.19 -6.12
N GLU A 105 -14.56 -52.96 -7.09
CA GLU A 105 -15.10 -54.29 -7.41
C GLU A 105 -14.91 -55.27 -6.25
N ALA A 106 -13.74 -55.25 -5.60
CA ALA A 106 -13.49 -56.07 -4.41
C ALA A 106 -14.39 -55.65 -3.23
N GLU A 107 -14.59 -54.34 -3.04
CA GLU A 107 -15.49 -53.80 -2.02
C GLU A 107 -16.95 -54.20 -2.29
N GLU A 108 -17.44 -54.07 -3.52
CA GLU A 108 -18.78 -54.51 -3.90
C GLU A 108 -18.96 -56.01 -3.68
N CYS A 109 -18.02 -56.83 -4.12
CA CYS A 109 -18.09 -58.28 -3.94
C CYS A 109 -18.20 -58.66 -2.45
N LEU A 110 -17.41 -58.01 -1.59
CA LEU A 110 -17.34 -58.35 -0.17
C LEU A 110 -18.54 -57.82 0.63
N PHE A 111 -19.08 -56.64 0.28
CA PHE A 111 -20.12 -55.97 1.07
C PHE A 111 -21.52 -56.03 0.45
N SER A 112 -21.68 -56.36 -0.84
CA SER A 112 -23.00 -56.55 -1.48
C SER A 112 -23.55 -57.98 -1.36
N SER A 113 -22.72 -58.97 -0.99
CA SER A 113 -23.19 -60.34 -0.74
C SER A 113 -23.91 -60.45 0.61
N LYS A 114 -25.09 -61.11 0.63
CA LYS A 114 -25.89 -61.36 1.85
C LYS A 114 -25.41 -62.58 2.65
N GLU A 115 -24.26 -63.16 2.32
CA GLU A 115 -23.71 -64.31 3.04
C GLU A 115 -23.17 -63.93 4.42
N VAL A 116 -23.42 -64.80 5.40
CA VAL A 116 -23.44 -64.51 6.84
C VAL A 116 -22.04 -64.44 7.48
N THR A 117 -20.97 -64.72 6.74
CA THR A 117 -19.60 -64.68 7.28
C THR A 117 -18.66 -63.91 6.35
N ARG A 118 -18.52 -62.61 6.61
CA ARG A 118 -17.43 -61.80 6.04
C ARG A 118 -16.10 -62.35 6.52
N GLY A 119 -15.17 -62.64 5.61
CA GLY A 119 -13.83 -63.06 5.97
C GLY A 119 -13.07 -61.88 6.59
N LYS A 120 -12.81 -61.91 7.89
CA LYS A 120 -12.07 -60.84 8.58
C LYS A 120 -10.71 -60.54 7.94
N ASP A 121 -10.01 -61.59 7.50
CA ASP A 121 -8.73 -61.45 6.81
C ASP A 121 -8.84 -60.78 5.43
N GLU A 122 -9.97 -60.93 4.75
CA GLU A 122 -10.24 -60.30 3.44
C GLU A 122 -10.61 -58.82 3.62
N GLU A 123 -11.39 -58.51 4.65
CA GLU A 123 -11.73 -57.14 5.04
C GLU A 123 -10.48 -56.35 5.49
N ASP A 124 -9.65 -56.94 6.37
CA ASP A 124 -8.39 -56.34 6.82
C ASP A 124 -7.42 -56.10 5.65
N LYS A 125 -7.34 -57.04 4.70
CA LYS A 125 -6.52 -56.88 3.49
C LYS A 125 -7.04 -55.74 2.60
N LEU A 126 -8.35 -55.69 2.36
CA LEU A 126 -8.95 -54.66 1.52
C LEU A 126 -8.77 -53.27 2.14
N GLN A 127 -8.91 -53.14 3.47
CA GLN A 127 -8.60 -51.91 4.18
C GLN A 127 -7.15 -51.47 3.95
N MET A 128 -6.18 -52.39 4.10
CA MET A 128 -4.76 -52.07 3.85
C MET A 128 -4.51 -51.64 2.41
N ASP A 129 -5.19 -52.25 1.43
CA ASP A 129 -5.07 -51.88 0.03
C ASP A 129 -5.65 -50.47 -0.22
N TYR A 130 -6.77 -50.10 0.41
CA TYR A 130 -7.27 -48.71 0.41
C TYR A 130 -6.29 -47.71 1.03
N GLU A 131 -5.70 -48.02 2.20
CA GLU A 131 -4.70 -47.15 2.84
C GLU A 131 -3.49 -46.90 1.92
N ILE A 132 -3.01 -47.96 1.27
CA ILE A 132 -1.92 -47.90 0.29
C ILE A 132 -2.30 -47.04 -0.92
N PHE A 133 -3.52 -47.21 -1.44
CA PHE A 133 -4.03 -46.43 -2.55
C PHE A 133 -4.09 -44.94 -2.21
N ILE A 134 -4.63 -44.57 -1.04
CA ILE A 134 -4.71 -43.17 -0.59
C ILE A 134 -3.32 -42.55 -0.45
N LEU A 135 -2.34 -43.30 0.07
CA LEU A 135 -0.95 -42.83 0.13
C LEU A 135 -0.37 -42.58 -1.26
N ARG A 136 -0.64 -43.45 -2.24
CA ARG A 136 -0.17 -43.24 -3.61
C ARG A 136 -0.85 -42.05 -4.27
N LEU A 137 -2.16 -41.90 -4.06
CA LEU A 137 -2.95 -40.75 -4.51
C LEU A 137 -2.37 -39.43 -3.97
N ARG A 138 -1.99 -39.39 -2.68
CA ARG A 138 -1.33 -38.25 -2.04
C ARG A 138 -0.03 -37.87 -2.76
N LEU A 139 0.86 -38.83 -3.00
CA LEU A 139 2.15 -38.58 -3.64
C LEU A 139 1.96 -38.00 -5.05
N VAL A 140 1.03 -38.57 -5.82
CA VAL A 140 0.74 -38.08 -7.18
C VAL A 140 0.23 -36.65 -7.19
N ILE A 141 -0.67 -36.28 -6.26
CA ILE A 141 -1.20 -34.91 -6.16
C ILE A 141 -0.10 -33.93 -5.69
N GLN A 142 0.79 -34.34 -4.78
CA GLN A 142 1.96 -33.54 -4.37
C GLN A 142 2.87 -33.22 -5.56
N ASP A 143 3.05 -34.20 -6.45
CA ASP A 143 3.82 -34.08 -7.68
C ASP A 143 3.04 -33.43 -8.84
N SER A 144 1.89 -32.79 -8.58
CA SER A 144 1.07 -32.11 -9.60
C SER A 144 1.85 -31.01 -10.34
N PHE A 145 2.78 -30.34 -9.66
CA PHE A 145 3.66 -29.33 -10.25
C PHE A 145 4.93 -29.91 -10.89
N ILE A 146 4.96 -31.18 -11.29
CA ILE A 146 6.01 -31.79 -12.12
C ILE A 146 5.46 -31.97 -13.55
N GLU A 147 6.19 -31.50 -14.58
CA GLU A 147 5.68 -31.45 -15.96
C GLU A 147 5.37 -32.85 -16.54
N ASP A 148 6.14 -33.88 -16.17
CA ASP A 148 6.01 -35.24 -16.69
C ASP A 148 4.89 -36.09 -16.01
N ASN A 149 4.06 -35.49 -15.14
CA ASN A 149 3.10 -36.23 -14.30
C ASN A 149 1.61 -36.05 -14.70
N GLN A 150 1.32 -35.45 -15.87
CA GLN A 150 -0.05 -35.08 -16.24
C GLN A 150 -1.01 -36.27 -16.40
N GLU A 151 -0.60 -37.35 -17.07
CA GLU A 151 -1.46 -38.52 -17.28
C GLU A 151 -1.73 -39.28 -15.98
N THR A 152 -0.71 -39.41 -15.14
CA THR A 152 -0.85 -39.96 -13.78
C THR A 152 -1.79 -39.11 -12.93
N LEU A 153 -1.71 -37.78 -13.01
CA LEU A 153 -2.61 -36.86 -12.33
C LEU A 153 -4.06 -37.00 -12.83
N LYS A 154 -4.28 -37.12 -14.14
CA LYS A 154 -5.62 -37.41 -14.70
C LYS A 154 -6.17 -38.72 -14.14
N SER A 155 -5.36 -39.78 -14.14
CA SER A 155 -5.73 -41.09 -13.58
C SER A 155 -6.13 -40.96 -12.09
N ALA A 156 -5.35 -40.21 -11.31
CA ALA A 156 -5.62 -39.92 -9.90
C ALA A 156 -6.95 -39.18 -9.67
N LEU A 157 -7.23 -38.16 -10.49
CA LEU A 157 -8.45 -37.35 -10.39
C LEU A 157 -9.70 -38.14 -10.79
N ILE A 158 -9.59 -39.02 -11.79
CA ILE A 158 -10.65 -39.98 -12.13
C ILE A 158 -10.95 -40.87 -10.92
N SER A 159 -9.93 -41.38 -10.23
CA SER A 159 -10.13 -42.19 -9.02
C SER A 159 -10.84 -41.43 -7.91
N ILE A 160 -10.51 -40.15 -7.69
CA ILE A 160 -11.22 -39.31 -6.69
C ILE A 160 -12.71 -39.21 -7.03
N VAL A 161 -13.06 -38.96 -8.30
CA VAL A 161 -14.46 -38.86 -8.72
C VAL A 161 -15.20 -40.19 -8.51
N LYS A 162 -14.55 -41.32 -8.78
CA LYS A 162 -15.10 -42.66 -8.53
C LYS A 162 -15.31 -42.91 -7.03
N GLU A 163 -14.34 -42.55 -6.19
CA GLU A 163 -14.44 -42.67 -4.74
C GLU A 163 -15.58 -41.82 -4.15
N GLU A 164 -15.75 -40.58 -4.60
CA GLU A 164 -16.86 -39.72 -4.17
C GLU A 164 -18.22 -40.23 -4.64
N ALA A 165 -18.29 -40.90 -5.80
CA ALA A 165 -19.51 -41.59 -6.23
C ALA A 165 -19.81 -42.79 -5.33
N GLN A 166 -18.79 -43.54 -4.94
CA GLN A 166 -18.95 -44.70 -4.06
C GLN A 166 -19.31 -44.31 -2.63
N ASP A 167 -18.72 -43.24 -2.09
CA ASP A 167 -19.10 -42.68 -0.79
C ASP A 167 -20.58 -42.26 -0.77
N ARG A 168 -21.07 -41.65 -1.85
CA ARG A 168 -22.50 -41.30 -1.99
C ARG A 168 -23.40 -42.53 -2.03
N ARG A 169 -22.99 -43.59 -2.72
CA ARG A 169 -23.72 -44.87 -2.75
C ARG A 169 -23.82 -45.50 -1.36
N TRP A 170 -22.70 -45.59 -0.64
CA TRP A 170 -22.71 -46.15 0.72
C TRP A 170 -23.45 -45.28 1.72
N ALA A 171 -23.57 -43.97 1.47
CA ALA A 171 -24.34 -43.08 2.32
C ALA A 171 -25.84 -43.46 2.42
N GLU A 172 -26.37 -44.24 1.49
CA GLU A 172 -27.76 -44.72 1.46
C GLU A 172 -27.98 -46.02 2.27
N VAL A 173 -26.91 -46.77 2.59
CA VAL A 173 -26.96 -48.07 3.30
C VAL A 173 -26.87 -47.86 4.82
N ALA A 174 -27.37 -48.76 5.67
CA ALA A 174 -27.22 -48.60 7.13
C ALA A 174 -25.73 -48.65 7.59
N ALA A 175 -25.35 -47.86 8.60
CA ALA A 175 -23.96 -47.65 8.98
C ALA A 175 -23.23 -48.92 9.44
N ASP A 176 -23.96 -49.87 10.01
CA ASP A 176 -23.49 -51.19 10.45
C ASP A 176 -23.15 -52.15 9.29
N GLN A 177 -23.61 -51.83 8.09
CA GLN A 177 -23.43 -52.67 6.90
C GLN A 177 -22.36 -52.15 5.94
N ARG A 178 -21.92 -50.90 6.12
CA ARG A 178 -20.91 -50.24 5.28
C ARG A 178 -19.49 -50.72 5.64
N PRO A 179 -18.53 -50.64 4.70
CA PRO A 179 -17.12 -50.78 5.03
C PRO A 179 -16.68 -49.73 6.05
N ILE A 180 -15.79 -50.11 6.98
CA ILE A 180 -15.34 -49.26 8.08
C ILE A 180 -14.56 -48.01 7.63
N TRP A 181 -13.98 -48.04 6.42
CA TRP A 181 -13.23 -46.92 5.83
C TRP A 181 -14.12 -45.92 5.08
N ARG A 182 -15.44 -46.16 4.97
CA ARG A 182 -16.38 -45.26 4.28
C ARG A 182 -16.98 -44.24 5.25
N PRO A 183 -17.12 -42.94 4.87
CA PRO A 183 -16.67 -42.34 3.61
C PRO A 183 -15.17 -42.05 3.61
N THR A 184 -14.51 -42.18 2.45
CA THR A 184 -13.08 -41.86 2.27
C THR A 184 -12.84 -40.35 2.12
N ARG A 185 -13.84 -39.58 1.65
CA ARG A 185 -13.78 -38.11 1.50
C ARG A 185 -12.58 -37.64 0.68
N CYS A 186 -12.26 -38.37 -0.38
CA CYS A 186 -11.09 -38.13 -1.22
C CYS A 186 -11.03 -36.69 -1.77
N ARG A 187 -12.17 -36.05 -2.05
CA ARG A 187 -12.23 -34.66 -2.51
C ARG A 187 -11.82 -33.66 -1.42
N GLN A 188 -12.30 -33.84 -0.19
CA GLN A 188 -11.92 -32.98 0.92
C GLN A 188 -10.41 -33.12 1.18
N PHE A 189 -9.90 -34.35 1.19
CA PHE A 189 -8.48 -34.64 1.32
C PHE A 189 -7.64 -33.98 0.22
N HIS A 190 -8.08 -34.08 -1.03
CA HIS A 190 -7.44 -33.42 -2.18
C HIS A 190 -7.35 -31.90 -1.97
N ASP A 191 -8.45 -31.24 -1.60
CA ASP A 191 -8.48 -29.79 -1.44
C ASP A 191 -7.56 -29.32 -0.29
N THR A 192 -7.50 -30.08 0.82
CA THR A 192 -6.54 -29.84 1.92
C THR A 192 -5.09 -30.04 1.47
N LEU A 193 -4.82 -31.06 0.65
CA LEU A 193 -3.48 -31.30 0.15
C LEU A 193 -3.00 -30.18 -0.79
N LEU A 194 -3.89 -29.64 -1.62
CA LEU A 194 -3.58 -28.49 -2.46
C LEU A 194 -3.21 -27.27 -1.61
N GLN A 195 -3.90 -27.03 -0.49
CA GLN A 195 -3.54 -25.96 0.44
C GLN A 195 -2.10 -26.15 0.96
N ILE A 196 -1.74 -27.35 1.40
CA ILE A 196 -0.37 -27.66 1.88
C ILE A 196 0.66 -27.40 0.78
N ILE A 197 0.38 -27.84 -0.46
CA ILE A 197 1.27 -27.62 -1.61
C ILE A 197 1.47 -26.12 -1.83
N VAL A 198 0.40 -25.33 -1.83
CA VAL A 198 0.48 -23.87 -2.01
C VAL A 198 1.31 -23.23 -0.89
N GLU A 199 1.07 -23.59 0.37
CA GLU A 199 1.82 -23.07 1.52
C GLU A 199 3.31 -23.41 1.44
N GLN A 200 3.66 -24.64 1.05
CA GLN A 200 5.05 -25.06 0.85
C GLN A 200 5.70 -24.30 -0.31
N ARG A 201 5.00 -24.11 -1.42
CA ARG A 201 5.51 -23.35 -2.58
C ARG A 201 5.70 -21.88 -2.25
N MET A 202 4.82 -21.29 -1.45
CA MET A 202 4.96 -19.92 -0.97
C MET A 202 6.13 -19.78 0.02
N LYS A 203 6.31 -20.75 0.93
CA LYS A 203 7.44 -20.78 1.87
C LYS A 203 8.79 -20.95 1.16
N ASN A 204 8.81 -21.76 0.11
CA ASN A 204 9.99 -22.06 -0.70
C ASN A 204 10.09 -21.17 -1.95
N ALA A 205 9.43 -20.02 -1.98
CA ALA A 205 9.43 -19.13 -3.14
C ALA A 205 10.88 -18.79 -3.53
N ASP A 206 11.26 -19.14 -4.78
CA ASP A 206 12.64 -19.20 -5.27
C ASP A 206 13.52 -18.04 -4.76
N GLU A 207 14.56 -18.38 -3.98
CA GLU A 207 15.60 -17.45 -3.55
C GLU A 207 16.47 -16.96 -4.73
N GLN A 208 16.51 -17.71 -5.84
CA GLN A 208 17.29 -17.39 -7.06
C GLN A 208 16.78 -16.21 -7.89
N ASN A 209 15.71 -15.51 -7.47
CA ASN A 209 15.27 -14.30 -8.16
C ASN A 209 16.22 -13.13 -7.89
N ASN A 210 17.30 -13.03 -8.67
CA ASN A 210 18.31 -11.96 -8.63
C ASN A 210 17.72 -10.53 -8.75
N LEU A 211 16.50 -10.40 -9.28
CA LEU A 211 15.77 -9.13 -9.36
C LEU A 211 15.35 -8.59 -7.98
N ALA A 212 15.06 -9.49 -7.03
CA ALA A 212 14.71 -9.11 -5.67
C ALA A 212 15.94 -8.56 -4.91
N ASP A 213 17.14 -9.01 -5.23
CA ASP A 213 18.36 -8.66 -4.47
C ASP A 213 18.71 -7.16 -4.52
N ASN A 214 18.12 -6.41 -5.44
CA ASN A 214 18.24 -4.95 -5.52
C ASN A 214 17.31 -4.19 -4.56
N LEU A 215 16.41 -4.87 -3.84
CA LEU A 215 15.48 -4.25 -2.91
C LEU A 215 16.13 -4.02 -1.54
N SER A 216 15.83 -2.85 -0.96
CA SER A 216 16.49 -2.32 0.24
C SER A 216 16.30 -3.15 1.50
N THR A 217 15.18 -3.87 1.66
CA THR A 217 14.87 -4.63 2.89
C THR A 217 14.50 -6.09 2.62
N SER A 218 14.66 -6.96 3.62
CA SER A 218 14.24 -8.37 3.55
C SER A 218 12.74 -8.50 3.28
N LEU A 219 11.91 -7.70 3.94
CA LEU A 219 10.47 -7.68 3.74
C LEU A 219 10.11 -7.37 2.29
N LYS A 220 10.72 -6.35 1.69
CA LYS A 220 10.46 -5.99 0.29
C LYS A 220 10.80 -7.14 -0.66
N ARG A 221 11.93 -7.82 -0.41
CA ARG A 221 12.37 -8.99 -1.16
C ARG A 221 11.38 -10.13 -1.06
N GLU A 222 10.94 -10.43 0.16
CA GLU A 222 10.00 -11.51 0.42
C GLU A 222 8.64 -11.25 -0.23
N VAL A 223 8.04 -10.08 -0.02
CA VAL A 223 6.76 -9.71 -0.65
C VAL A 223 6.84 -9.78 -2.18
N PHE A 224 7.95 -9.31 -2.77
CA PHE A 224 8.17 -9.43 -4.22
C PHE A 224 8.25 -10.88 -4.70
N ARG A 225 9.05 -11.71 -4.02
CA ARG A 225 9.21 -13.13 -4.35
C ARG A 225 7.88 -13.87 -4.24
N LEU A 226 7.12 -13.64 -3.17
CA LEU A 226 5.79 -14.22 -2.98
C LEU A 226 4.82 -13.80 -4.09
N GLY A 227 4.74 -12.51 -4.42
CA GLY A 227 3.88 -12.04 -5.51
C GLY A 227 4.24 -12.65 -6.87
N LYS A 228 5.53 -12.84 -7.15
CA LYS A 228 6.02 -13.51 -8.37
C LYS A 228 5.73 -15.01 -8.36
N GLN A 229 5.83 -15.67 -7.20
CA GLN A 229 5.49 -17.06 -7.04
C GLN A 229 4.00 -17.29 -7.33
N VAL A 230 3.12 -16.46 -6.76
CA VAL A 230 1.67 -16.49 -7.03
C VAL A 230 1.41 -16.38 -8.53
N GLN A 231 2.02 -15.38 -9.20
CA GLN A 231 1.87 -15.20 -10.64
C GLN A 231 2.33 -16.41 -11.46
N LYS A 232 3.56 -16.91 -11.18
CA LYS A 232 4.16 -18.04 -11.88
C LYS A 232 3.29 -19.29 -11.77
N ASP A 233 2.80 -19.56 -10.56
CA ASP A 233 2.04 -20.77 -10.29
C ASP A 233 0.62 -20.69 -10.84
N LEU A 234 -0.07 -19.55 -10.72
CA LEU A 234 -1.40 -19.38 -11.31
C LEU A 234 -1.37 -19.49 -12.84
N LEU A 235 -0.35 -18.93 -13.49
CA LEU A 235 -0.17 -19.12 -14.94
C LEU A 235 0.05 -20.59 -15.29
N ARG A 236 0.80 -21.33 -14.47
CA ARG A 236 1.01 -22.76 -14.67
C ARG A 236 -0.27 -23.57 -14.46
N VAL A 237 -1.08 -23.22 -13.47
CA VAL A 237 -2.39 -23.85 -13.22
C VAL A 237 -3.27 -23.67 -14.45
N VAL A 238 -3.36 -22.44 -14.97
CA VAL A 238 -4.18 -22.13 -16.15
C VAL A 238 -3.71 -22.85 -17.40
N ARG A 239 -2.39 -22.89 -17.64
CA ARG A 239 -1.81 -23.44 -18.88
C ARG A 239 -1.74 -24.97 -18.90
N ASN A 240 -1.42 -25.60 -17.77
CA ASN A 240 -1.02 -27.01 -17.75
C ASN A 240 -1.94 -27.87 -16.87
N LEU A 241 -2.35 -27.39 -15.69
CA LEU A 241 -3.12 -28.21 -14.75
C LEU A 241 -4.60 -28.22 -15.09
N ARG A 242 -5.15 -27.11 -15.56
CA ARG A 242 -6.58 -26.99 -15.90
C ARG A 242 -7.08 -28.13 -16.76
N GLU A 243 -6.32 -28.56 -17.76
CA GLU A 243 -6.70 -29.64 -18.69
C GLU A 243 -6.68 -31.04 -18.07
N CYS A 244 -5.98 -31.21 -16.93
CA CYS A 244 -5.96 -32.48 -16.20
C CYS A 244 -7.19 -32.64 -15.29
N TYR A 245 -7.83 -31.53 -14.92
CA TYR A 245 -8.90 -31.51 -13.92
C TYR A 245 -10.30 -31.59 -14.56
N PRO A 246 -11.21 -32.40 -13.98
CA PRO A 246 -12.62 -32.34 -14.33
C PRO A 246 -13.22 -30.94 -14.07
N PRO A 247 -14.18 -30.45 -14.89
CA PRO A 247 -14.70 -29.07 -14.78
C PRO A 247 -15.35 -28.72 -13.44
N ASP A 248 -15.92 -29.70 -12.73
CA ASP A 248 -16.53 -29.56 -11.40
C ASP A 248 -15.52 -29.30 -10.28
N PHE A 249 -14.22 -29.40 -10.55
CA PHE A 249 -13.17 -29.03 -9.60
C PHE A 249 -12.95 -27.52 -9.48
N ASP A 250 -13.31 -26.75 -10.52
CA ASP A 250 -13.05 -25.30 -10.60
C ASP A 250 -11.62 -24.93 -10.14
N ILE A 251 -10.65 -25.69 -10.65
CA ILE A 251 -9.28 -25.74 -10.10
C ILE A 251 -8.56 -24.38 -10.16
N CYS A 252 -8.82 -23.60 -11.21
CA CYS A 252 -8.27 -22.26 -11.36
C CYS A 252 -8.73 -21.34 -10.22
N ARG A 253 -10.02 -21.36 -9.88
CA ARG A 253 -10.58 -20.58 -8.78
C ARG A 253 -10.08 -21.09 -7.43
N LEU A 254 -10.00 -22.41 -7.24
CA LEU A 254 -9.51 -23.01 -6.01
C LEU A 254 -8.06 -22.56 -5.73
N TYR A 255 -7.14 -22.73 -6.69
CA TYR A 255 -5.76 -22.27 -6.53
C TYR A 255 -5.68 -20.75 -6.34
N ALA A 256 -6.46 -19.96 -7.10
CA ALA A 256 -6.48 -18.51 -6.92
C ALA A 256 -6.82 -18.11 -5.48
N ARG A 257 -7.84 -18.76 -4.88
CA ARG A 257 -8.21 -18.55 -3.48
C ARG A 257 -7.09 -18.98 -2.52
N LEU A 258 -6.49 -20.14 -2.72
CA LEU A 258 -5.43 -20.66 -1.85
C LEU A 258 -4.18 -19.77 -1.88
N TYR A 259 -3.72 -19.35 -3.06
CA TYR A 259 -2.59 -18.44 -3.20
C TYR A 259 -2.90 -17.05 -2.66
N HIS A 260 -4.12 -16.54 -2.90
CA HIS A 260 -4.56 -15.28 -2.33
C HIS A 260 -4.54 -15.30 -0.80
N GLN A 261 -5.09 -16.37 -0.20
CA GLN A 261 -5.10 -16.55 1.25
C GLN A 261 -3.69 -16.68 1.81
N ALA A 262 -2.82 -17.51 1.20
CA ALA A 262 -1.44 -17.66 1.65
C ALA A 262 -0.66 -16.33 1.58
N PHE A 263 -0.83 -15.56 0.51
CA PHE A 263 -0.20 -14.25 0.38
C PHE A 263 -0.78 -13.24 1.38
N SER A 264 -2.10 -13.24 1.56
CA SER A 264 -2.80 -12.44 2.57
C SER A 264 -2.27 -12.70 3.97
N THR A 265 -2.17 -13.97 4.39
CA THR A 265 -1.65 -14.36 5.71
C THR A 265 -0.24 -13.81 5.94
N ARG A 266 0.65 -13.90 4.94
CA ARG A 266 2.00 -13.34 5.06
C ARG A 266 2.02 -11.82 5.13
N LEU A 267 1.19 -11.12 4.34
CA LEU A 267 1.07 -9.66 4.46
C LEU A 267 0.48 -9.23 5.82
N GLN A 268 -0.45 -10.01 6.38
CA GLN A 268 -0.99 -9.75 7.72
C GLN A 268 0.10 -9.86 8.78
N GLU A 269 0.94 -10.91 8.73
CA GLU A 269 2.09 -11.07 9.63
C GLU A 269 3.02 -9.85 9.58
N PHE A 270 3.38 -9.38 8.38
CA PHE A 270 4.18 -8.16 8.23
C PHE A 270 3.48 -6.93 8.77
N SER A 271 2.19 -6.74 8.46
CA SER A 271 1.43 -5.58 8.91
C SER A 271 1.35 -5.47 10.44
N ARG A 272 1.37 -6.61 11.14
CA ARG A 272 1.29 -6.72 12.61
C ARG A 272 2.66 -6.61 13.28
N SER A 273 3.73 -6.67 12.51
CA SER A 273 5.10 -6.47 12.98
C SER A 273 5.49 -4.99 13.00
N ASN A 274 6.62 -4.66 13.64
CA ASN A 274 7.14 -3.30 13.61
C ASN A 274 7.90 -3.05 12.30
N ILE A 275 7.20 -2.50 11.31
CA ILE A 275 7.75 -2.18 9.99
C ILE A 275 8.15 -0.71 9.87
N SER A 276 9.15 -0.45 9.04
CA SER A 276 9.54 0.93 8.69
C SER A 276 8.50 1.61 7.79
N SER A 277 8.55 2.94 7.71
CA SER A 277 7.67 3.73 6.82
C SER A 277 7.86 3.37 5.33
N GLU A 278 9.09 3.03 4.94
CA GLU A 278 9.43 2.61 3.57
C GLU A 278 8.80 1.24 3.22
N GLU A 279 8.72 0.35 4.19
CA GLU A 279 8.08 -0.97 4.06
C GLU A 279 6.56 -0.86 4.11
N CYS A 280 6.02 0.01 4.97
CA CYS A 280 4.59 0.33 5.02
C CYS A 280 4.07 0.83 3.66
N LEU A 281 4.76 1.82 3.06
CA LEU A 281 4.45 2.29 1.71
C LEU A 281 4.52 1.15 0.68
N TYR A 282 5.51 0.27 0.79
CA TYR A 282 5.67 -0.83 -0.15
C TYR A 282 4.53 -1.85 -0.06
N ILE A 283 4.13 -2.25 1.15
CA ILE A 283 2.98 -3.15 1.36
C ILE A 283 1.70 -2.52 0.80
N LEU A 284 1.42 -1.25 1.12
CA LEU A 284 0.25 -0.54 0.59
C LEU A 284 0.27 -0.48 -0.94
N SER A 285 1.45 -0.25 -1.55
CA SER A 285 1.61 -0.25 -3.00
C SER A 285 1.31 -1.64 -3.61
N TRP A 286 1.65 -2.72 -2.91
CA TRP A 286 1.29 -4.07 -3.33
C TRP A 286 -0.22 -4.31 -3.31
N ILE A 287 -0.92 -3.79 -2.31
CA ILE A 287 -2.37 -3.92 -2.17
C ILE A 287 -3.10 -3.13 -3.26
N VAL A 288 -2.68 -1.89 -3.51
CA VAL A 288 -3.39 -0.94 -4.39
C VAL A 288 -2.99 -1.08 -5.86
N GLU A 289 -1.72 -1.38 -6.13
CA GLU A 289 -1.15 -1.33 -7.48
C GLU A 289 -0.66 -2.70 -7.95
N TYR A 290 0.36 -3.26 -7.32
CA TYR A 290 1.10 -4.38 -7.90
C TYR A 290 0.32 -5.70 -7.92
N TYR A 291 -0.33 -6.09 -6.84
CA TYR A 291 -1.09 -7.35 -6.81
C TYR A 291 -2.29 -7.34 -7.77
N PRO A 292 -3.21 -6.36 -7.70
CA PRO A 292 -4.36 -6.35 -8.61
C PRO A 292 -3.96 -6.12 -10.07
N LYS A 293 -2.95 -5.29 -10.37
CA LYS A 293 -2.63 -4.90 -11.77
C LYS A 293 -1.51 -5.72 -12.40
N ASP A 294 -0.49 -6.09 -11.63
CA ASP A 294 0.70 -6.76 -12.17
C ASP A 294 0.78 -8.24 -11.82
N VAL A 295 0.02 -8.75 -10.83
CA VAL A 295 -0.04 -10.19 -10.54
C VAL A 295 -1.28 -10.79 -11.18
N LEU A 296 -2.46 -10.24 -10.89
CA LEU A 296 -3.74 -10.84 -11.27
C LEU A 296 -4.25 -10.44 -12.66
N LYS A 297 -4.00 -9.22 -13.15
CA LYS A 297 -4.50 -8.73 -14.46
C LYS A 297 -3.67 -9.17 -15.68
N TYR A 298 -3.10 -10.36 -15.61
CA TYR A 298 -2.55 -11.02 -16.81
C TYR A 298 -3.71 -11.55 -17.63
N LYS A 299 -3.74 -11.24 -18.93
CA LYS A 299 -4.87 -11.61 -19.84
C LYS A 299 -5.27 -13.08 -19.73
N GLU A 300 -4.28 -13.97 -19.66
CA GLU A 300 -4.50 -15.42 -19.53
C GLU A 300 -5.17 -15.81 -18.20
N LEU A 301 -4.95 -15.04 -17.13
CA LEU A 301 -5.60 -15.27 -15.83
C LEU A 301 -7.02 -14.70 -15.81
N GLU A 302 -7.27 -13.56 -16.47
CA GLU A 302 -8.59 -12.91 -16.49
C GLU A 302 -9.69 -13.78 -17.12
N GLU A 303 -9.35 -14.64 -18.08
CA GLU A 303 -10.30 -15.56 -18.72
C GLU A 303 -10.82 -16.66 -17.79
N HIS A 304 -10.09 -16.94 -16.70
CA HIS A 304 -10.34 -18.11 -15.84
C HIS A 304 -10.45 -17.79 -14.35
N ILE A 305 -9.99 -16.61 -13.91
CA ILE A 305 -9.99 -16.19 -12.51
C ILE A 305 -10.68 -14.85 -12.41
N ASN A 306 -11.81 -14.83 -11.71
CA ASN A 306 -12.47 -13.58 -11.35
C ASN A 306 -11.76 -12.95 -10.13
N SER A 307 -10.85 -12.01 -10.38
CA SER A 307 -10.09 -11.30 -9.34
C SER A 307 -10.98 -10.56 -8.34
N SER A 308 -12.17 -10.11 -8.74
CA SER A 308 -13.10 -9.42 -7.82
C SER A 308 -13.70 -10.36 -6.77
N SER A 309 -13.65 -11.68 -7.00
CA SER A 309 -14.21 -12.69 -6.08
C SER A 309 -13.25 -13.11 -4.97
N LEU A 310 -11.97 -12.71 -5.05
CA LEU A 310 -10.94 -13.10 -4.06
C LEU A 310 -11.02 -12.27 -2.77
N GLY A 311 -11.63 -11.09 -2.82
CA GLY A 311 -11.71 -10.18 -1.67
C GLY A 311 -10.44 -9.35 -1.46
N PRO A 312 -10.38 -8.56 -0.38
CA PRO A 312 -9.23 -7.73 -0.03
C PRO A 312 -8.07 -8.58 0.49
N LEU A 313 -6.83 -8.16 0.19
CA LEU A 313 -5.61 -8.83 0.66
C LEU A 313 -5.38 -8.75 2.17
N LEU A 314 -5.93 -7.74 2.83
CA LEU A 314 -5.83 -7.56 4.28
C LEU A 314 -7.23 -7.36 4.87
N PRO A 315 -7.45 -7.83 6.11
CA PRO A 315 -8.58 -7.39 6.92
C PRO A 315 -8.58 -5.88 7.07
N GLU A 316 -9.78 -5.30 7.20
CA GLU A 316 -9.97 -3.85 7.33
C GLU A 316 -9.13 -3.26 8.48
N GLU A 317 -9.10 -3.92 9.65
CA GLU A 317 -8.31 -3.50 10.81
C GLU A 317 -6.79 -3.40 10.53
N ASP A 318 -6.24 -4.39 9.82
CA ASP A 318 -4.81 -4.41 9.50
C ASP A 318 -4.47 -3.37 8.41
N LEU A 319 -5.39 -3.16 7.45
CA LEU A 319 -5.26 -2.13 6.43
C LEU A 319 -5.30 -0.73 7.05
N GLU A 320 -6.32 -0.41 7.85
CA GLU A 320 -6.45 0.88 8.54
C GLU A 320 -5.22 1.22 9.38
N ARG A 321 -4.62 0.22 10.04
CA ARG A 321 -3.36 0.41 10.78
C ARG A 321 -2.23 0.86 9.85
N LEU A 322 -2.04 0.20 8.70
CA LEU A 322 -1.02 0.59 7.73
C LEU A 322 -1.31 1.98 7.15
N GLU A 323 -2.56 2.28 6.81
CA GLU A 323 -2.95 3.60 6.32
C GLU A 323 -2.63 4.69 7.34
N LYS A 324 -2.97 4.47 8.62
CA LYS A 324 -2.68 5.40 9.71
C LYS A 324 -1.18 5.59 9.92
N GLN A 325 -0.40 4.51 9.85
CA GLN A 325 1.06 4.59 9.97
C GLN A 325 1.66 5.39 8.81
N TYR A 326 1.23 5.12 7.57
CA TYR A 326 1.67 5.86 6.39
C TYR A 326 1.26 7.34 6.46
N PHE A 327 0.03 7.60 6.86
CA PHE A 327 -0.48 8.96 7.05
C PHE A 327 0.35 9.73 8.08
N SER A 328 0.61 9.14 9.25
CA SER A 328 1.43 9.76 10.30
C SER A 328 2.89 9.98 9.85
N TYR A 329 3.43 9.06 9.03
CA TYR A 329 4.72 9.27 8.40
C TYR A 329 4.73 10.51 7.51
N LYS A 330 3.75 10.66 6.61
CA LYS A 330 3.61 11.81 5.72
C LYS A 330 3.37 13.12 6.48
N GLU A 331 2.56 13.08 7.54
CA GLU A 331 2.33 14.21 8.43
C GLU A 331 3.64 14.70 9.07
N ASN A 332 4.44 13.78 9.61
CA ASN A 332 5.73 14.10 10.21
C ASN A 332 6.77 14.55 9.17
N GLU A 333 6.73 14.00 7.97
CA GLU A 333 7.57 14.40 6.84
C GLU A 333 7.32 15.87 6.46
N ILE A 334 6.05 16.27 6.28
CA ILE A 334 5.65 17.66 6.05
C ILE A 334 6.13 18.57 7.18
N ARG A 335 5.87 18.19 8.43
CA ARG A 335 6.28 18.97 9.60
C ARG A 335 7.79 19.22 9.61
N LYS A 336 8.58 18.19 9.33
CA LYS A 336 10.05 18.31 9.24
C LYS A 336 10.48 19.22 8.10
N TRP A 337 9.88 19.11 6.91
CA TRP A 337 10.22 19.99 5.80
C TRP A 337 9.91 21.45 6.12
N LEU A 338 8.73 21.74 6.65
CA LEU A 338 8.33 23.08 7.06
C LEU A 338 9.28 23.64 8.12
N SER A 339 9.54 22.88 9.19
CA SER A 339 10.47 23.30 10.26
C SER A 339 11.88 23.53 9.74
N ASN A 340 12.45 22.60 8.97
CA ASN A 340 13.82 22.71 8.46
C ASN A 340 14.00 23.87 7.48
N ALA A 341 13.03 24.08 6.58
CA ALA A 341 13.06 25.20 5.65
C ALA A 341 12.92 26.53 6.40
N PHE A 342 12.03 26.58 7.39
CA PHE A 342 11.80 27.78 8.19
C PHE A 342 12.98 28.13 9.10
N GLU A 343 13.62 27.15 9.73
CA GLU A 343 14.82 27.36 10.54
C GLU A 343 15.96 27.98 9.73
N LYS A 344 16.10 27.63 8.45
CA LYS A 344 17.06 28.26 7.55
C LYS A 344 16.73 29.73 7.31
N GLU A 345 15.46 30.07 7.12
CA GLU A 345 15.02 31.46 6.98
C GLU A 345 15.26 32.25 8.28
N VAL A 346 14.84 31.71 9.43
CA VAL A 346 15.07 32.35 10.74
C VAL A 346 16.56 32.56 11.01
N LYS A 347 17.42 31.63 10.58
CA LYS A 347 18.87 31.77 10.67
C LYS A 347 19.38 32.92 9.80
N LYS A 348 18.95 33.02 8.54
CA LYS A 348 19.30 34.16 7.66
C LYS A 348 18.93 35.49 8.30
N TRP A 349 17.74 35.58 8.91
CA TRP A 349 17.32 36.79 9.63
C TRP A 349 18.18 37.07 10.87
N SER A 350 18.61 36.02 11.56
CA SER A 350 19.43 36.13 12.77
C SER A 350 20.86 36.57 12.48
N ASP A 351 21.37 36.20 11.30
CA ASP A 351 22.69 36.57 10.79
C ASP A 351 22.65 37.92 10.03
N ASP A 352 21.50 38.61 10.01
CA ASP A 352 21.25 39.88 9.32
C ASP A 352 21.62 39.86 7.82
N ILE A 353 21.43 38.71 7.19
CA ILE A 353 21.71 38.51 5.77
C ILE A 353 20.65 39.27 4.96
N GLU A 354 21.09 40.16 4.08
CA GLU A 354 20.20 40.87 3.16
C GLU A 354 19.46 39.88 2.23
N PRO A 355 18.14 39.99 2.09
CA PRO A 355 17.39 39.17 1.14
C PRO A 355 17.80 39.41 -0.30
N GLU A 356 17.60 38.39 -1.14
CA GLU A 356 17.89 38.50 -2.58
C GLU A 356 16.93 39.49 -3.24
N LEU A 357 17.46 40.24 -4.22
CA LEU A 357 16.69 41.14 -5.07
C LEU A 357 16.47 40.45 -6.43
N MET A 358 15.23 40.11 -6.75
CA MET A 358 14.86 39.47 -8.01
C MET A 358 13.79 40.31 -8.72
N ASP A 359 14.02 40.63 -9.99
CA ASP A 359 13.17 41.54 -10.79
C ASP A 359 12.92 42.91 -10.11
N GLY A 360 13.89 43.39 -9.34
CA GLY A 360 13.77 44.64 -8.58
C GLY A 360 12.94 44.53 -7.29
N TYR A 361 12.62 43.32 -6.84
CA TYR A 361 11.86 43.07 -5.61
C TYR A 361 12.65 42.24 -4.60
N TYR A 362 12.56 42.59 -3.33
CA TYR A 362 13.09 41.74 -2.27
C TYR A 362 12.27 40.47 -2.16
N PHE A 363 12.96 39.35 -2.09
CA PHE A 363 12.33 38.05 -2.25
C PHE A 363 13.03 36.96 -1.43
N SER A 364 12.25 35.95 -1.04
CA SER A 364 12.72 34.71 -0.44
C SER A 364 11.96 33.55 -1.08
N ASN A 365 12.68 32.51 -1.51
CA ASN A 365 12.11 31.32 -2.13
C ASN A 365 11.30 30.44 -1.16
N PHE A 366 11.19 30.82 0.11
CA PHE A 366 10.66 29.95 1.16
C PHE A 366 9.28 29.36 0.85
N ALA A 367 8.28 30.16 0.48
CA ALA A 367 6.96 29.65 0.12
C ALA A 367 6.99 28.78 -1.14
N LEU A 368 7.76 29.18 -2.16
CA LEU A 368 7.93 28.43 -3.41
C LEU A 368 8.62 27.07 -3.20
N ASP A 369 9.50 26.98 -2.22
CA ASP A 369 10.23 25.75 -1.91
C ASP A 369 9.37 24.74 -1.14
N VAL A 370 8.53 25.21 -0.20
CA VAL A 370 7.77 24.32 0.70
C VAL A 370 6.41 23.91 0.17
N LEU A 371 5.68 24.80 -0.52
CA LEU A 371 4.31 24.52 -0.97
C LEU A 371 4.23 23.32 -1.94
N PRO A 372 5.12 23.18 -2.95
CA PRO A 372 5.11 22.02 -3.84
C PRO A 372 5.38 20.70 -3.12
N LEU A 373 6.16 20.71 -2.03
CA LEU A 373 6.42 19.52 -1.22
C LEU A 373 5.17 19.09 -0.45
N VAL A 374 4.42 20.06 0.08
CA VAL A 374 3.12 19.81 0.73
C VAL A 374 2.12 19.24 -0.28
N ASP A 375 1.99 19.86 -1.46
CA ASP A 375 1.13 19.38 -2.55
C ASP A 375 1.49 17.95 -2.99
N GLY A 376 2.79 17.68 -3.11
CA GLY A 376 3.30 16.34 -3.44
C GLY A 376 2.87 15.30 -2.40
N ALA A 377 3.02 15.60 -1.11
CA ALA A 377 2.61 14.70 -0.04
C ALA A 377 1.09 14.46 0.01
N VAL A 378 0.27 15.51 -0.20
CA VAL A 378 -1.19 15.38 -0.31
C VAL A 378 -1.55 14.47 -1.50
N LYS A 379 -0.91 14.68 -2.65
CA LYS A 379 -1.14 13.87 -3.84
C LYS A 379 -0.73 12.41 -3.65
N ASP A 380 0.39 12.15 -2.99
CA ASP A 380 0.86 10.80 -2.67
C ASP A 380 -0.17 10.06 -1.81
N VAL A 381 -0.66 10.70 -0.74
CA VAL A 381 -1.67 10.12 0.16
C VAL A 381 -2.99 9.90 -0.57
N ASN A 382 -3.46 10.85 -1.37
CA ASN A 382 -4.70 10.69 -2.12
C ASN A 382 -4.60 9.54 -3.13
N THR A 383 -3.46 9.42 -3.83
CA THR A 383 -3.25 8.37 -4.84
C THR A 383 -3.20 6.98 -4.20
N LEU A 384 -2.55 6.86 -3.03
CA LEU A 384 -2.38 5.57 -2.37
C LEU A 384 -3.60 5.14 -1.56
N LEU A 385 -4.19 6.05 -0.79
CA LEU A 385 -5.31 5.75 0.12
C LEU A 385 -6.68 5.96 -0.51
N SER A 386 -6.75 6.58 -1.69
CA SER A 386 -8.01 6.92 -2.37
C SER A 386 -9.01 7.68 -1.48
N SER A 387 -8.49 8.52 -0.59
CA SER A 387 -9.27 9.29 0.39
C SER A 387 -8.83 10.74 0.38
N GLU A 388 -9.63 11.58 -0.27
CA GLU A 388 -9.38 13.02 -0.37
C GLU A 388 -9.41 13.67 1.02
N ASP A 389 -10.44 13.39 1.83
CA ASP A 389 -10.57 13.97 3.18
C ASP A 389 -9.34 13.69 4.05
N LYS A 390 -8.85 12.43 4.04
CA LYS A 390 -7.61 12.06 4.74
C LYS A 390 -6.44 12.84 4.16
N ALA A 391 -6.23 12.83 2.85
CA ALA A 391 -5.10 13.52 2.21
C ALA A 391 -5.05 15.01 2.54
N TRP A 392 -6.18 15.71 2.47
CA TRP A 392 -6.25 17.15 2.72
C TRP A 392 -6.13 17.52 4.20
N SER A 393 -6.44 16.60 5.12
CA SER A 393 -6.17 16.81 6.55
C SER A 393 -4.67 16.99 6.86
N LEU A 394 -3.75 16.61 5.96
CA LEU A 394 -2.32 16.94 6.07
C LEU A 394 -2.06 18.45 6.11
N LEU A 395 -2.93 19.27 5.51
CA LEU A 395 -2.78 20.72 5.52
C LEU A 395 -2.96 21.33 6.91
N ASN A 396 -3.52 20.58 7.87
CA ASN A 396 -3.60 20.99 9.27
C ASN A 396 -2.22 21.27 9.89
N GLN A 397 -1.15 20.73 9.31
CA GLN A 397 0.22 21.04 9.77
C GLN A 397 0.59 22.52 9.57
N LEU A 398 -0.05 23.22 8.62
CA LEU A 398 0.22 24.62 8.32
C LEU A 398 -0.19 25.57 9.46
N ASP A 399 -1.21 25.24 10.24
CA ASP A 399 -1.70 26.09 11.34
C ASP A 399 -0.61 26.30 12.41
N SER A 400 -0.09 25.17 12.94
CA SER A 400 0.99 25.20 13.92
C SER A 400 2.26 25.87 13.37
N PHE A 401 2.52 25.69 12.07
CA PHE A 401 3.64 26.31 11.38
C PHE A 401 3.48 27.84 11.30
N PHE A 402 2.31 28.36 10.90
CA PHE A 402 2.07 29.80 10.82
C PHE A 402 2.14 30.49 12.19
N LEU A 403 1.72 29.82 13.27
CA LEU A 403 1.88 30.34 14.63
C LEU A 403 3.37 30.48 15.04
N SER A 404 4.18 29.49 14.67
CA SER A 404 5.64 29.55 14.87
C SER A 404 6.29 30.67 14.05
N TYR A 405 5.80 30.85 12.80
CA TYR A 405 6.22 31.93 11.93
C TYR A 405 5.93 33.29 12.56
N LYS A 406 4.68 33.53 12.98
CA LYS A 406 4.27 34.75 13.68
C LYS A 406 5.17 35.06 14.86
N THR A 407 5.38 34.08 15.74
CA THR A 407 6.21 34.24 16.93
C THR A 407 7.66 34.63 16.59
N SER A 408 8.22 34.05 15.54
CA SER A 408 9.59 34.33 15.11
C SER A 408 9.73 35.69 14.46
N LEU A 409 8.74 36.11 13.66
CA LEU A 409 8.69 37.42 13.05
C LEU A 409 8.55 38.54 14.09
N GLU A 410 7.73 38.34 15.12
CA GLU A 410 7.62 39.28 16.24
C GLU A 410 8.95 39.44 16.99
N LYS A 411 9.70 38.35 17.19
CA LYS A 411 11.04 38.39 17.79
C LYS A 411 12.04 39.15 16.92
N LEU A 412 11.99 38.94 15.60
CA LEU A 412 12.83 39.64 14.63
C LEU A 412 12.62 41.15 14.69
N ILE A 413 11.36 41.60 14.70
CA ILE A 413 11.03 43.03 14.79
C ILE A 413 11.51 43.64 16.10
N LYS A 414 11.39 42.92 17.22
CA LYS A 414 11.90 43.38 18.52
C LYS A 414 13.43 43.54 18.54
N ARG A 415 14.16 42.69 17.80
CA ARG A 415 15.62 42.78 17.66
C ARG A 415 16.04 43.96 16.79
N ASN A 416 15.22 44.34 15.81
CA ASN A 416 15.45 45.45 14.88
C ASN A 416 16.87 45.48 14.27
N PRO A 417 17.27 44.42 13.54
CA PRO A 417 18.55 44.37 12.81
C PRO A 417 18.59 45.38 11.64
N GLU A 418 19.70 45.53 10.94
CA GLU A 418 19.87 46.57 9.90
C GLU A 418 18.99 46.28 8.67
N ASN A 419 18.99 45.04 8.19
CA ASN A 419 18.26 44.64 6.98
C ASN A 419 16.78 44.32 7.23
N ILE A 420 16.23 44.68 8.40
CA ILE A 420 14.84 44.42 8.76
C ILE A 420 13.81 44.90 7.71
N PRO A 421 13.90 46.08 7.06
CA PRO A 421 12.83 46.51 6.14
C PRO A 421 12.83 45.64 4.86
N LYS A 422 14.02 45.26 4.40
CA LYS A 422 14.23 44.38 3.25
C LYS A 422 13.72 42.97 3.57
N THR A 423 14.07 42.46 4.75
CA THR A 423 13.59 41.15 5.23
C THR A 423 12.08 41.11 5.35
N LEU A 424 11.43 42.14 5.92
CA LEU A 424 9.97 42.19 5.99
C LEU A 424 9.33 42.29 4.60
N SER A 425 9.98 42.94 3.64
CA SER A 425 9.51 43.01 2.26
C SER A 425 9.48 41.63 1.59
N ALA A 426 10.56 40.84 1.74
CA ALA A 426 10.60 39.47 1.26
C ALA A 426 9.59 38.56 1.97
N ASN A 427 9.40 38.74 3.29
CA ASN A 427 8.42 37.97 4.06
C ASN A 427 6.98 38.29 3.68
N LEU A 428 6.66 39.55 3.33
CA LEU A 428 5.33 39.92 2.86
C LEU A 428 4.94 39.11 1.62
N ASP A 429 5.83 38.96 0.65
CA ASP A 429 5.55 38.14 -0.54
C ASP A 429 5.25 36.68 -0.16
N ASN A 430 6.06 36.07 0.71
CA ASN A 430 5.80 34.72 1.24
C ASN A 430 4.43 34.61 1.93
N ILE A 431 4.05 35.58 2.76
CA ILE A 431 2.75 35.59 3.46
C ILE A 431 1.59 35.61 2.45
N TYR A 432 1.70 36.38 1.37
CA TYR A 432 0.68 36.43 0.33
C TYR A 432 0.63 35.12 -0.45
N GLN A 433 1.77 34.53 -0.78
CA GLN A 433 1.81 33.21 -1.43
C GLN A 433 1.15 32.13 -0.55
N PHE A 434 1.39 32.12 0.76
CA PHE A 434 0.71 31.23 1.70
C PHE A 434 -0.79 31.53 1.79
N ARG A 435 -1.20 32.80 1.83
CA ARG A 435 -2.60 33.21 1.85
C ARG A 435 -3.32 32.71 0.61
N ASP A 436 -2.77 32.98 -0.56
CA ASP A 436 -3.34 32.57 -1.84
C ASP A 436 -3.41 31.03 -1.92
N TYR A 437 -2.40 30.32 -1.41
CA TYR A 437 -2.43 28.86 -1.29
C TYR A 437 -3.56 28.34 -0.40
N VAL A 438 -3.80 28.96 0.76
CA VAL A 438 -4.88 28.57 1.69
C VAL A 438 -6.27 28.93 1.14
N GLN A 439 -6.37 29.96 0.31
CA GLN A 439 -7.62 30.43 -0.30
C GLN A 439 -8.01 29.67 -1.58
N LYS A 440 -7.11 28.90 -2.18
CA LYS A 440 -7.40 28.15 -3.42
C LYS A 440 -8.61 27.23 -3.24
N PRO A 441 -9.67 27.35 -4.08
CA PRO A 441 -10.84 26.49 -4.01
C PRO A 441 -10.52 25.00 -4.18
N GLU A 442 -9.47 24.69 -4.94
CA GLU A 442 -9.00 23.33 -5.17
C GLU A 442 -8.38 22.68 -3.92
N HIS A 443 -8.15 23.46 -2.86
CA HIS A 443 -7.57 23.00 -1.60
C HIS A 443 -8.68 22.94 -0.52
N PRO A 444 -9.30 21.77 -0.31
CA PRO A 444 -10.33 21.57 0.72
C PRO A 444 -9.69 21.46 2.10
N PHE A 445 -9.23 22.59 2.63
CA PHE A 445 -9.07 22.79 4.07
C PHE A 445 -10.42 22.56 4.77
N SER A 446 -10.37 22.06 6.01
CA SER A 446 -11.53 22.19 6.90
C SER A 446 -11.83 23.68 7.12
N GLU A 447 -13.11 24.06 7.27
CA GLU A 447 -13.49 25.46 7.46
C GLU A 447 -12.80 26.08 8.69
N ASP A 448 -12.70 25.32 9.78
CA ASP A 448 -12.03 25.76 11.01
C ASP A 448 -10.53 25.99 10.78
N THR A 449 -9.85 25.04 10.14
CA THR A 449 -8.42 25.16 9.84
C THR A 449 -8.15 26.30 8.86
N ARG A 450 -8.98 26.45 7.83
CA ARG A 450 -8.86 27.55 6.86
C ARG A 450 -8.97 28.88 7.57
N THR A 451 -9.99 29.04 8.41
CA THR A 451 -10.22 30.26 9.18
C THR A 451 -9.04 30.57 10.11
N ALA A 452 -8.54 29.58 10.84
CA ALA A 452 -7.38 29.73 11.73
C ALA A 452 -6.10 30.13 10.97
N CYS A 453 -5.81 29.46 9.85
CA CYS A 453 -4.66 29.78 9.00
C CYS A 453 -4.75 31.19 8.42
N LEU A 454 -5.90 31.57 7.86
CA LEU A 454 -6.11 32.90 7.28
C LEU A 454 -6.05 34.00 8.35
N SER A 455 -6.57 33.75 9.55
CA SER A 455 -6.43 34.68 10.67
C SER A 455 -4.96 34.89 11.05
N THR A 456 -4.18 33.80 11.16
CA THR A 456 -2.74 33.89 11.50
C THR A 456 -1.94 34.58 10.40
N LEU A 457 -2.26 34.32 9.14
CA LEU A 457 -1.63 34.99 7.99
C LEU A 457 -1.99 36.48 7.92
N ALA A 458 -3.23 36.84 8.26
CA ALA A 458 -3.64 38.24 8.38
C ALA A 458 -2.87 38.95 9.51
N ASP A 459 -2.68 38.29 10.65
CA ASP A 459 -1.84 38.81 11.74
C ASP A 459 -0.38 39.01 11.32
N LEU A 460 0.21 38.04 10.62
CA LEU A 460 1.56 38.13 10.04
C LEU A 460 1.70 39.33 9.10
N LYS A 461 0.74 39.51 8.19
CA LYS A 461 0.68 40.70 7.32
C LYS A 461 0.60 41.99 8.15
N ASN A 462 -0.30 42.05 9.12
CA ASN A 462 -0.51 43.23 9.97
C ASN A 462 0.75 43.57 10.78
N ILE A 463 1.52 42.58 11.22
CA ILE A 463 2.82 42.78 11.87
C ILE A 463 3.80 43.50 10.94
N CYS A 464 3.92 43.06 9.68
CA CYS A 464 4.75 43.72 8.67
C CYS A 464 4.24 45.13 8.34
N HIS A 465 2.94 45.29 8.07
CA HIS A 465 2.35 46.59 7.73
C HIS A 465 2.55 47.60 8.85
N LYS A 466 2.22 47.22 10.10
CA LYS A 466 2.39 48.07 11.27
C LYS A 466 3.84 48.55 11.44
N TYR A 467 4.82 47.70 11.14
CA TYR A 467 6.22 48.09 11.17
C TYR A 467 6.52 49.25 10.21
N PHE A 468 6.09 49.13 8.95
CA PHE A 468 6.31 50.18 7.94
C PHE A 468 5.49 51.44 8.22
N LEU A 469 4.19 51.29 8.47
CA LEU A 469 3.25 52.40 8.65
C LEU A 469 3.57 53.22 9.90
N SER A 470 3.93 52.58 11.02
CA SER A 470 4.26 53.30 12.25
C SER A 470 5.45 54.25 12.09
N ARG A 471 6.43 53.90 11.25
CA ARG A 471 7.58 54.74 10.93
C ARG A 471 7.16 55.94 10.10
N ILE A 472 6.41 55.71 9.02
CA ILE A 472 5.85 56.79 8.19
C ILE A 472 5.03 57.76 9.05
N HIS A 473 4.11 57.24 9.89
CA HIS A 473 3.29 58.07 10.77
C HIS A 473 4.10 58.83 11.83
N THR A 474 5.25 58.30 12.26
CA THR A 474 6.16 59.00 13.17
C THR A 474 6.76 60.23 12.49
N GLU A 475 7.20 60.08 11.25
CA GLU A 475 7.79 61.15 10.45
C GLU A 475 6.75 62.18 9.98
N LEU A 476 5.53 61.76 9.64
CA LEU A 476 4.43 62.66 9.26
C LEU A 476 3.80 63.40 10.45
N LYS A 477 4.09 62.97 11.68
CA LYS A 477 3.50 63.53 12.91
C LYS A 477 3.61 65.06 13.03
N PRO A 478 4.75 65.70 12.73
CA PRO A 478 4.89 67.16 12.74
C PRO A 478 4.00 67.84 11.69
N LEU A 479 3.88 67.26 10.50
CA LEU A 479 3.02 67.77 9.41
C LEU A 479 1.54 67.67 9.81
N TYR A 480 1.13 66.55 10.38
CA TYR A 480 -0.22 66.41 10.95
C TYR A 480 -0.51 67.47 12.03
N GLN A 481 0.50 67.96 12.76
CA GLN A 481 0.31 69.00 13.79
C GLN A 481 0.04 70.38 13.21
N LYS A 482 0.45 70.63 11.96
CA LYS A 482 0.14 71.84 11.21
C LYS A 482 -1.31 71.87 10.73
N LEU A 483 -1.93 70.71 10.49
CA LEU A 483 -3.33 70.62 10.04
C LEU A 483 -4.30 71.33 10.99
N TRP A 484 -5.22 72.10 10.43
CA TRP A 484 -6.26 72.85 11.14
C TRP A 484 -5.71 73.86 12.18
N THR A 485 -4.44 74.25 12.05
CA THR A 485 -3.83 75.36 12.82
C THR A 485 -4.04 76.72 12.19
N LYS A 486 -3.60 77.78 12.88
CA LYS A 486 -3.44 79.10 12.26
C LYS A 486 -2.57 79.04 10.99
N VAL A 487 -1.57 78.17 10.94
CA VAL A 487 -0.71 77.97 9.75
C VAL A 487 -1.53 77.38 8.60
N TRP A 488 -2.37 76.37 8.87
CA TRP A 488 -3.29 75.80 7.89
C TRP A 488 -4.25 76.85 7.30
N PHE A 489 -4.86 77.69 8.13
CA PHE A 489 -5.77 78.73 7.64
C PHE A 489 -5.06 79.89 6.93
N ALA A 490 -3.75 80.07 7.17
CA ALA A 490 -2.94 81.09 6.50
C ALA A 490 -2.41 80.61 5.13
N GLY A 491 -2.23 79.31 4.95
CA GLY A 491 -1.73 78.68 3.72
C GLY A 491 -1.97 77.18 3.74
N HIS A 492 -3.17 76.75 3.32
CA HIS A 492 -3.58 75.34 3.36
C HIS A 492 -2.93 74.55 2.23
N SER A 493 -2.80 75.14 1.04
CA SER A 493 -2.15 74.51 -0.12
C SER A 493 -0.72 74.11 0.20
N GLU A 494 0.05 74.98 0.83
CA GLU A 494 1.45 74.74 1.17
C GLU A 494 1.61 73.60 2.19
N VAL A 495 0.71 73.54 3.19
CA VAL A 495 0.73 72.46 4.19
C VAL A 495 0.35 71.12 3.57
N VAL A 496 -0.60 71.09 2.61
CA VAL A 496 -0.97 69.88 1.87
C VAL A 496 0.16 69.46 0.94
N GLU A 497 0.75 70.37 0.18
CA GLU A 497 1.88 70.09 -0.72
C GLU A 497 3.07 69.52 0.04
N GLU A 498 3.41 70.07 1.21
CA GLU A 498 4.47 69.54 2.08
C GLU A 498 4.15 68.10 2.55
N LEU A 499 2.89 67.84 2.94
CA LEU A 499 2.45 66.50 3.36
C LEU A 499 2.47 65.49 2.22
N VAL A 500 1.97 65.87 1.04
CA VAL A 500 1.93 65.01 -0.14
C VAL A 500 3.34 64.70 -0.62
N LYS A 501 4.21 65.70 -0.70
CA LYS A 501 5.62 65.51 -1.10
C LYS A 501 6.35 64.55 -0.17
N GLU A 502 6.11 64.67 1.14
CA GLU A 502 6.72 63.78 2.11
C GLU A 502 6.18 62.34 1.99
N LEU A 503 4.87 62.18 1.75
CA LEU A 503 4.26 60.88 1.44
C LEU A 503 4.85 60.26 0.17
N GLU A 504 5.00 61.04 -0.91
CA GLU A 504 5.62 60.59 -2.16
C GLU A 504 7.04 60.05 -1.93
N ASN A 505 7.85 60.76 -1.13
CA ASN A 505 9.19 60.30 -0.75
C ASN A 505 9.18 58.94 -0.01
N TYR A 506 8.19 58.70 0.87
CA TYR A 506 8.07 57.40 1.54
C TYR A 506 7.54 56.30 0.63
N ILE A 507 6.61 56.62 -0.26
CA ILE A 507 6.07 55.68 -1.24
C ILE A 507 7.18 55.14 -2.15
N GLU A 508 8.12 56.00 -2.52
CA GLU A 508 9.30 55.66 -3.31
C GLU A 508 10.18 54.58 -2.65
N ASN A 509 10.25 54.55 -1.31
CA ASN A 509 11.00 53.52 -0.57
C ASN A 509 10.37 52.12 -0.66
N PHE A 510 9.16 52.00 -1.18
CA PHE A 510 8.44 50.72 -1.36
C PHE A 510 8.48 50.21 -2.80
N LYS A 511 9.32 50.78 -3.67
CA LYS A 511 9.50 50.30 -5.05
C LYS A 511 9.94 48.84 -5.13
N GLU A 512 10.68 48.39 -4.13
CA GLU A 512 11.24 47.04 -4.02
C GLU A 512 10.26 46.03 -3.39
N LEU A 513 9.04 46.45 -3.04
CA LEU A 513 7.94 45.55 -2.70
C LEU A 513 7.22 45.06 -3.95
N LYS A 514 6.80 43.79 -3.94
CA LYS A 514 5.95 43.23 -4.99
C LYS A 514 4.67 44.08 -5.15
N PRO A 515 4.17 44.28 -6.39
CA PRO A 515 3.06 45.21 -6.66
C PRO A 515 1.82 44.95 -5.78
N VAL A 516 1.41 43.69 -5.62
CA VAL A 516 0.24 43.31 -4.80
C VAL A 516 0.44 43.70 -3.33
N CYS A 517 1.61 43.41 -2.75
CA CYS A 517 1.94 43.78 -1.38
C CYS A 517 1.98 45.30 -1.20
N ARG A 518 2.55 46.01 -2.18
CA ARG A 518 2.66 47.47 -2.17
C ARG A 518 1.27 48.12 -2.24
N GLU A 519 0.41 47.68 -3.15
CA GLU A 519 -0.93 48.24 -3.30
C GLU A 519 -1.75 48.11 -2.01
N GLU A 520 -1.72 46.94 -1.36
CA GLU A 520 -2.46 46.73 -0.11
C GLU A 520 -1.89 47.57 1.05
N LEU A 521 -0.55 47.68 1.16
CA LEU A 521 0.10 48.55 2.15
C LEU A 521 -0.23 50.03 1.93
N LEU A 522 -0.21 50.50 0.69
CA LEU A 522 -0.52 51.89 0.35
C LEU A 522 -1.99 52.22 0.52
N ALA A 523 -2.90 51.27 0.26
CA ALA A 523 -4.31 51.44 0.54
C ALA A 523 -4.55 51.62 2.05
N GLU A 524 -3.87 50.85 2.89
CA GLU A 524 -3.92 51.00 4.35
C GLU A 524 -3.35 52.35 4.80
N LEU A 525 -2.17 52.74 4.30
CA LEU A 525 -1.57 54.05 4.57
C LEU A 525 -2.52 55.19 4.21
N HIS A 526 -3.14 55.14 3.03
CA HIS A 526 -4.09 56.15 2.57
C HIS A 526 -5.26 56.28 3.55
N VAL A 527 -5.85 55.17 4.00
CA VAL A 527 -6.92 55.18 5.00
C VAL A 527 -6.43 55.77 6.33
N GLU A 528 -5.25 55.37 6.83
CA GLU A 528 -4.70 55.87 8.10
C GLU A 528 -4.42 57.39 8.06
N VAL A 529 -3.87 57.90 6.95
CA VAL A 529 -3.63 59.33 6.70
C VAL A 529 -4.96 60.10 6.72
N MET A 530 -5.98 59.61 6.01
CA MET A 530 -7.31 60.24 5.96
C MET A 530 -7.99 60.25 7.33
N VAL A 531 -7.86 59.15 8.09
CA VAL A 531 -8.35 59.06 9.46
C VAL A 531 -7.63 60.07 10.36
N GLU A 532 -6.32 60.24 10.23
CA GLU A 532 -5.57 61.23 11.01
C GLU A 532 -5.96 62.67 10.64
N TYR A 533 -6.16 62.96 9.35
CA TYR A 533 -6.67 64.26 8.90
C TYR A 533 -8.00 64.62 9.57
N VAL A 534 -8.99 63.70 9.52
CA VAL A 534 -10.29 63.88 10.16
C VAL A 534 -10.15 63.99 11.68
N ARG A 535 -9.30 63.17 12.29
CA ARG A 535 -9.02 63.23 13.73
C ARG A 535 -8.47 64.60 14.15
N ARG A 536 -7.60 65.22 13.35
CA ARG A 536 -7.07 66.57 13.61
C ARG A 536 -8.13 67.66 13.45
N MET A 537 -9.02 67.53 12.48
CA MET A 537 -10.18 68.41 12.31
C MET A 537 -11.06 68.40 13.57
N MET A 538 -11.45 67.21 14.02
CA MET A 538 -12.39 67.02 15.13
C MET A 538 -11.82 67.46 16.49
N LYS A 539 -10.50 67.33 16.69
CA LYS A 539 -9.84 67.74 17.95
C LYS A 539 -9.85 69.26 18.17
N ARG A 540 -10.09 70.08 17.14
CA ARG A 540 -10.04 71.53 17.27
C ARG A 540 -11.44 72.12 17.32
N LYS A 541 -11.78 72.74 18.46
CA LYS A 541 -12.99 73.57 18.62
C LYS A 541 -12.83 74.89 17.87
N LEU A 542 -12.93 74.85 16.54
CA LEU A 542 -12.88 76.04 15.69
C LEU A 542 -14.22 76.76 15.73
N LYS A 543 -14.27 77.94 16.36
CA LYS A 543 -15.35 78.91 16.14
C LYS A 543 -15.03 79.69 14.87
N LEU A 544 -15.43 79.18 13.71
CA LEU A 544 -15.37 79.93 12.44
C LEU A 544 -16.31 81.14 12.58
N LYS A 545 -15.75 82.33 12.83
CA LYS A 545 -16.50 83.56 13.13
C LYS A 545 -17.07 84.25 11.89
N ASP A 546 -16.55 83.96 10.71
CA ASP A 546 -16.91 84.67 9.48
C ASP A 546 -17.52 83.75 8.42
N ARG A 547 -18.51 84.27 7.67
CA ARG A 547 -19.22 83.45 6.65
C ARG A 547 -18.30 83.13 5.46
N ALA A 548 -17.37 84.04 5.14
CA ALA A 548 -16.39 83.88 4.06
C ALA A 548 -15.32 82.80 4.36
N THR A 549 -14.91 82.65 5.63
CA THR A 549 -13.94 81.62 6.05
C THR A 549 -14.57 80.22 6.16
N ARG A 550 -15.91 80.10 6.15
CA ARG A 550 -16.61 78.80 6.08
C ARG A 550 -16.75 78.26 4.66
N SER A 551 -16.85 79.14 3.66
CA SER A 551 -16.98 78.78 2.25
C SER A 551 -15.64 78.58 1.54
N SER A 552 -14.53 78.97 2.16
CA SER A 552 -13.16 78.82 1.65
C SER A 552 -12.42 77.61 2.24
N CYS A 553 -13.04 76.84 3.13
CA CYS A 553 -12.39 75.80 3.94
C CYS A 553 -12.93 74.40 3.68
#